data_AF-A0A967GMY3-F1
#
_entry.id   AF-A0A967GMY3-F1
#
_cell.length_a   1.000
_cell.length_b   1.000
_cell.length_c   1.000
_cell.angle_alpha   90.00
_cell.angle_beta   90.00
_cell.angle_gamma   90.00
#
_symmetry.space_group_name_H-M   'P 1'
#
loop_
_entity.id
_entity.type
_entity.pdbx_description
1 polymer ?
#
loop_
_entity_poly.entity_id
_entity_poly.type
_entity_poly.pdbx_seq_one_letter_code
_entity_poly.pdbx_strand_id
1 'polypeptide(L)' 'MRIVAALGGNALLRRGEPLTAENQRRNVKIAAEALAPIAREHDLVISHGNGPQVGLLALQGEACDSG' A
#
# COMPACT_ATOMS: atom_id res chain seq x y z
N MET A 1 9.15 0.41 23.13
CA MET A 1 10.03 1.23 22.27
C MET A 1 9.24 1.73 21.07
N ARG A 2 9.66 2.82 20.42
CA ARG A 2 9.03 3.29 19.18
C ARG A 2 9.74 2.70 17.97
N ILE A 3 8.99 2.10 17.05
CA ILE A 3 9.49 1.47 15.82
C ILE A 3 8.82 2.13 14.62
N VAL A 4 9.61 2.41 13.58
CA VAL A 4 9.12 2.89 12.29
C VAL A 4 9.32 1.78 11.25
N ALA A 5 8.22 1.31 10.64
CA ALA A 5 8.23 0.30 9.60
C ALA A 5 7.83 0.94 8.26
N ALA A 6 8.75 0.92 7.29
CA ALA A 6 8.49 1.38 5.93
C ALA A 6 8.16 0.21 5.02
N LEU A 7 6.91 0.13 4.57
CA LEU A 7 6.44 -0.88 3.62
C LEU A 7 6.75 -0.42 2.19
N GLY A 8 7.32 -1.32 1.37
CA GLY A 8 7.46 -1.05 -0.06
C GLY A 8 6.10 -0.85 -0.72
N GLY A 9 6.02 -0.08 -1.82
CA GLY A 9 4.75 0.10 -2.55
C GLY A 9 4.13 -1.23 -3.04
N ASN A 10 4.98 -2.24 -3.24
CA ASN A 10 4.57 -3.60 -3.60
C ASN A 10 3.88 -4.38 -2.46
N ALA A 11 3.93 -3.87 -1.23
CA ALA A 11 3.23 -4.44 -0.08
C ALA A 11 1.72 -4.19 -0.15
N LEU A 12 1.28 -3.18 -0.90
CA LEU A 12 -0.14 -2.88 -1.12
C LEU A 12 -0.65 -3.44 -2.44
N LEU A 13 0.19 -3.50 -3.46
CA LEU A 13 -0.16 -4.09 -4.75
C LEU A 13 1.03 -4.83 -5.35
N ARG A 14 0.90 -6.13 -5.57
CA ARG A 14 2.01 -6.92 -6.13
C ARG A 14 2.13 -6.67 -7.63
N ARG A 15 3.34 -6.85 -8.15
CA ARG A 15 3.59 -6.75 -9.60
C ARG A 15 2.69 -7.74 -10.34
N GLY A 16 1.93 -7.23 -11.31
CA GLY A 16 1.01 -8.01 -12.13
C GLY A 16 -0.39 -8.20 -11.53
N GLU A 17 -0.66 -7.74 -10.31
CA GLU A 17 -2.03 -7.70 -9.79
C GLU A 17 -2.81 -6.53 -10.42
N PRO A 18 -4.08 -6.76 -10.81
CA PRO A 18 -4.98 -5.67 -11.15
C PRO A 18 -5.10 -4.68 -9.99
N LEU A 19 -5.05 -3.38 -10.28
CA LEU A 19 -5.17 -2.31 -9.29
C LEU A 19 -6.62 -2.15 -8.83
N THR A 20 -7.12 -3.15 -8.09
CA THR A 20 -8.46 -3.15 -7.50
C THR A 20 -8.40 -2.88 -6.01
N ALA A 21 -9.48 -2.33 -5.45
CA ALA A 21 -9.61 -2.14 -4.02
C ALA A 21 -9.54 -3.47 -3.25
N GLU A 22 -10.04 -4.56 -3.83
CA GLU A 22 -10.00 -5.89 -3.23
C GLU A 22 -8.58 -6.44 -3.10
N ASN A 23 -7.77 -6.38 -4.17
CA ASN A 23 -6.38 -6.83 -4.14
C ASN A 23 -5.58 -6.02 -3.11
N GLN A 24 -5.80 -4.71 -3.06
CA GLN A 24 -5.15 -3.86 -2.06
C GLN A 24 -5.56 -4.22 -0.63
N ARG A 25 -6.84 -4.41 -0.35
CA ARG A 25 -7.32 -4.84 0.98
C ARG A 25 -6.73 -6.18 1.40
N ARG A 26 -6.66 -7.15 0.48
CA ARG A 26 -6.05 -8.46 0.74
C ARG A 26 -4.57 -8.32 1.13
N ASN A 27 -3.81 -7.53 0.38
CA ASN A 27 -2.39 -7.32 0.66
C ASN A 27 -2.15 -6.54 1.96
N VAL A 28 -2.95 -5.51 2.24
CA VAL A 28 -2.93 -4.77 3.52
C VAL A 28 -3.16 -5.71 4.70
N LYS A 29 -4.13 -6.62 4.58
CA LYS A 29 -4.42 -7.59 5.65
C LYS A 29 -3.21 -8.48 5.96
N ILE A 30 -2.54 -8.99 4.92
CA ILE A 30 -1.32 -9.79 5.09
C ILE A 30 -0.20 -8.98 5.78
N ALA A 31 0.01 -7.73 5.36
CA ALA A 31 1.00 -6.86 5.98
C ALA A 31 0.66 -6.57 7.45
N ALA A 32 -0.62 -6.30 7.75
CA ALA A 32 -1.09 -6.04 9.12
C ALA A 32 -0.92 -7.28 10.02
N GLU A 33 -1.23 -8.48 9.53
CA GLU A 33 -1.03 -9.73 10.27
C GLU A 33 0.45 -9.97 10.59
N ALA A 34 1.35 -9.68 9.64
CA ALA A 34 2.79 -9.79 9.85
C ALA A 34 3.34 -8.75 10.86
N LEU A 35 2.76 -7.55 10.90
CA LEU A 35 3.16 -6.48 11.81
C LEU A 35 2.52 -6.58 13.20
N ALA A 36 1.43 -7.35 13.34
CA ALA A 36 0.66 -7.44 14.58
C ALA A 36 1.48 -7.82 15.83
N PRO A 37 2.45 -8.76 15.79
CA PRO A 37 3.29 -9.05 16.94
C PRO A 37 4.10 -7.83 17.40
N ILE A 38 4.70 -7.09 16.45
CA ILE A 38 5.49 -5.89 16.72
C ILE A 38 4.62 -4.80 17.35
N ALA A 39 3.43 -4.58 16.81
CA ALA A 39 2.49 -3.57 17.30
C ALA A 39 1.92 -3.88 18.70
N ARG A 40 1.95 -5.14 19.16
CA ARG A 40 1.50 -5.50 20.52
C ARG A 40 2.53 -5.13 21.59
N GLU A 41 3.81 -5.08 21.23
CA GLU A 41 4.91 -4.87 22.17
C GLU A 41 5.53 -3.48 22.06
N HIS A 42 5.26 -2.76 20.97
CA HIS A 42 5.93 -1.51 20.61
C HIS A 42 4.98 -0.48 20.02
N ASP A 43 5.32 0.79 20.19
CA ASP A 43 4.65 1.89 19.48
C ASP A 43 5.08 1.87 18.02
N LEU A 44 4.22 1.35 17.16
CA LEU A 44 4.53 1.16 15.74
C LEU A 44 4.00 2.31 14.88
N VAL A 45 4.90 2.97 14.15
CA VAL A 45 4.58 3.91 13.06
C VAL A 45 4.80 3.20 11.74
N ILE A 46 3.80 3.23 10.86
CA ILE A 46 3.83 2.55 9.56
C ILE A 46 3.83 3.61 8.45
N SER A 47 4.73 3.48 7.48
CA SER A 47 4.71 4.24 6.24
C SER A 47 4.69 3.30 5.03
N HIS A 48 4.30 3.80 3.86
CA HIS A 48 4.35 3.03 2.63
C HIS A 48 4.58 3.90 1.39
N GLY A 49 5.04 3.28 0.31
CA GLY A 49 5.04 3.89 -1.03
C GLY A 49 3.67 3.81 -1.71
N ASN A 50 3.34 4.77 -2.58
CA ASN A 50 2.05 4.87 -3.28
C ASN A 50 2.18 4.97 -4.82
N GLY A 51 3.34 4.57 -5.37
CA GLY A 51 3.67 4.72 -6.80
C GLY A 51 2.62 4.14 -7.76
N PRO A 52 2.17 2.87 -7.59
CA PRO A 52 1.12 2.29 -8.44
C PRO A 52 -0.19 3.07 -8.40
N GLN A 53 -0.58 3.58 -7.23
CA GLN A 53 -1.83 4.32 -7.02
C GLN A 53 -1.78 5.68 -7.72
N VAL A 54 -0.70 6.44 -7.50
CA VAL A 54 -0.52 7.75 -8.14
C VAL A 54 -0.36 7.60 -9.66
N GLY A 55 0.33 6.54 -10.12
CA GLY A 55 0.46 6.25 -11.54
C GLY A 55 -0.88 6.02 -12.24
N LEU A 56 -1.81 5.28 -11.62
CA LEU A 56 -3.17 5.11 -12.18
C LEU A 56 -3.95 6.43 -12.19
N LEU A 57 -3.90 7.20 -11.11
CA LEU A 57 -4.59 8.49 -11.03
C LEU A 57 -4.08 9.45 -12.11
N ALA A 58 -2.78 9.44 -12.40
CA ALA A 58 -2.20 10.23 -13.49
C ALA A 58 -2.76 9.82 -14.85
N LEU A 59 -2.80 8.51 -15.15
CA LEU A 59 -3.39 7.98 -16.41
C LEU A 59 -4.87 8.33 -16.56
N GLN A 60 -5.63 8.30 -15.46
CA GLN A 60 -7.04 8.70 -15.46
C GLN A 60 -7.21 10.20 -15.72
N GLY A 61 -6.32 11.04 -15.18
CA GLY A 61 -6.29 12.47 -15.44
C GLY A 61 -6.00 12.79 -16.91
N GLU A 62 -4.96 12.19 -17.49
CA GLU A 62 -4.61 12.35 -18.90
C GLU A 62 -5.77 11.95 -19.84
N ALA A 63 -6.47 10.86 -19.52
CA ALA A 63 -7.63 10.42 -20.28
C ALA A 63 -8.82 11.40 -20.20
N CYS A 64 -8.95 12.14 -19.09
CA CYS A 64 -10.01 13.14 -18.91
C CYS A 64 -9.69 14.46 -19.61
N ASP A 65 -8.42 14.85 -19.67
CA ASP A 65 -7.97 16.09 -20.33
C ASP A 65 -7.95 15.98 -21.87
N SER A 66 -8.00 14.76 -22.40
CA SER A 66 -7.97 14.48 -23.84
C SER A 66 -9.36 14.41 -24.50
N GLY A 67 -10.43 14.80 -23.78
CA GLY A 67 -11.84 14.70 -24.20
C GLY A 67 -12.51 16.03 -24.51
#